data_AF-A0A286GR98-F1
#
_entry.id   AF-A0A286GR98-F1
#
_cell.length_a   1.000
_cell.length_b   1.000
_cell.length_c   1.000
_cell.angle_alpha   90.00
_cell.angle_beta   90.00
_cell.angle_gamma   90.00
#
_symmetry.space_group_name_H-M   'P 1'
#
loop_
_entity.id
_entity.type
_entity.pdbx_description
1 polymer ?
#
loop_
_entity_poly.entity_id
_entity_poly.type
_entity_poly.pdbx_seq_one_letter_code
_entity_poly.pdbx_strand_id
1 'polypeptide(L)'
;MRPAQPLLAAAAAVLAAAFALPAPAQEGAADPLERDRTQPVTNDTYVRLCTGCHIAYPPNFQTADAWQAILDRLPEHFGAEVPVPAERDGQDLAQYLRDFAGRPGLGVLTGVEPDAVPLRITELPFFAKAHAEVPDRALQRAGGAWRCEACHPRAQEGSFERARAGGQK
;
A
#
# COMPACT_ATOMS: atom_id res chain seq x y z
N MET A 1 60.37 -20.75 -69.25
CA MET A 1 58.96 -21.18 -69.21
C MET A 1 58.69 -21.69 -67.81
N ARG A 2 57.92 -20.96 -66.99
CA ARG A 2 57.77 -21.21 -65.53
C ARG A 2 56.51 -22.06 -65.27
N PRO A 3 56.55 -23.02 -64.34
CA PRO A 3 55.43 -23.91 -64.05
C PRO A 3 54.38 -23.25 -63.15
N ALA A 4 53.13 -23.65 -63.32
CA ALA A 4 52.00 -23.27 -62.48
C ALA A 4 51.93 -24.17 -61.23
N GLN A 5 51.65 -23.60 -60.07
CA GLN A 5 51.31 -24.33 -58.85
C GLN A 5 49.87 -24.00 -58.42
N PRO A 6 49.08 -24.98 -57.94
CA PRO A 6 47.68 -24.77 -57.61
C PRO A 6 47.52 -24.20 -56.19
N LEU A 7 46.56 -23.29 -56.05
CA LEU A 7 46.12 -22.74 -54.77
C LEU A 7 45.26 -23.77 -54.04
N LEU A 8 45.72 -24.25 -52.88
CA LEU A 8 44.89 -24.99 -51.93
C LEU A 8 44.14 -23.99 -51.04
N ALA A 9 42.82 -23.95 -51.19
CA ALA A 9 41.92 -23.19 -50.32
C ALA A 9 41.69 -23.96 -49.01
N ALA A 10 42.08 -23.38 -47.88
CA ALA A 10 41.71 -23.89 -46.56
C ALA A 10 40.34 -23.33 -46.17
N ALA A 11 39.31 -24.17 -46.13
CA ALA A 11 37.99 -23.81 -45.61
C ALA A 11 38.00 -23.91 -44.08
N ALA A 12 37.91 -22.78 -43.38
CA ALA A 12 37.69 -22.75 -41.93
C ALA A 12 36.20 -22.91 -41.63
N ALA A 13 35.81 -24.00 -40.98
CA ALA A 13 34.45 -24.21 -40.50
C ALA A 13 34.23 -23.41 -39.20
N VAL A 14 33.35 -22.40 -39.25
CA VAL A 14 32.92 -21.64 -38.07
C VAL A 14 31.74 -22.38 -37.42
N LEU A 15 31.97 -23.01 -36.27
CA LEU A 15 30.91 -23.59 -35.44
C LEU A 15 30.19 -22.46 -34.67
N ALA A 16 29.00 -22.08 -35.13
CA ALA A 16 28.12 -21.18 -34.39
C ALA A 16 27.39 -21.95 -33.28
N ALA A 17 27.84 -21.83 -32.03
CA ALA A 17 27.10 -22.32 -30.87
C ALA A 17 25.97 -21.33 -30.54
N ALA A 18 24.72 -21.72 -30.80
CA ALA A 18 23.55 -20.96 -30.40
C ALA A 18 23.37 -21.06 -28.87
N PHE A 19 23.78 -20.02 -28.13
CA PHE A 19 23.43 -19.87 -26.72
C PHE A 19 21.95 -19.49 -26.63
N ALA A 20 21.10 -20.43 -26.21
CA ALA A 20 19.74 -20.13 -25.81
C ALA A 20 19.78 -19.28 -24.53
N LEU A 21 19.46 -18.00 -24.66
CA LEU A 21 19.29 -17.11 -23.51
C LEU A 21 18.09 -17.61 -22.69
N PRO A 22 18.22 -17.84 -21.37
CA PRO A 22 17.07 -18.16 -20.54
C PRO A 22 16.11 -16.96 -20.54
N ALA A 23 14.83 -17.23 -20.80
CA ALA A 23 13.79 -16.22 -20.68
C ALA A 23 13.72 -15.70 -19.23
N PRO A 24 13.47 -14.39 -19.01
CA PRO A 24 13.26 -13.88 -17.67
C PRO A 24 12.07 -14.62 -17.03
N ALA A 25 12.27 -15.09 -15.80
CA ALA A 25 11.19 -15.66 -15.00
C ALA A 25 10.14 -14.57 -14.80
N GLN A 26 8.92 -14.81 -15.29
CA GLN A 26 7.80 -13.93 -15.00
C GLN A 26 7.45 -14.10 -13.53
N GLU A 27 7.82 -13.12 -12.70
CA GLU A 27 7.35 -13.01 -11.33
C GLU A 27 5.81 -13.04 -11.38
N GLY A 28 5.24 -14.14 -10.89
CA GLY A 28 3.79 -14.34 -10.89
C GLY A 28 3.12 -13.16 -10.20
N ALA A 29 2.12 -12.57 -10.85
CA ALA A 29 1.34 -11.49 -10.26
C ALA A 29 0.85 -11.92 -8.88
N ALA A 30 1.29 -11.22 -7.83
CA ALA A 30 0.87 -11.50 -6.47
C ALA A 30 -0.66 -11.57 -6.39
N ASP A 31 -1.18 -12.58 -5.67
CA ASP A 31 -2.61 -12.77 -5.42
C ASP A 31 -3.23 -11.42 -5.04
N PRO A 32 -4.30 -10.96 -5.71
CA PRO A 32 -5.02 -9.76 -5.32
C PRO A 32 -5.34 -9.68 -3.81
N LEU A 33 -5.54 -10.81 -3.13
CA LEU A 33 -5.74 -10.89 -1.68
C LEU A 33 -4.46 -10.66 -0.87
N GLU A 34 -3.29 -11.10 -1.36
CA GLU A 34 -2.00 -10.85 -0.70
C GLU A 34 -1.66 -9.35 -0.71
N ARG A 35 -1.95 -8.68 -1.84
CA ARG A 35 -1.73 -7.23 -1.99
C ARG A 35 -2.64 -6.36 -1.12
N ASP A 36 -3.79 -6.89 -0.71
CA ASP A 36 -4.77 -6.16 0.09
C ASP A 36 -4.66 -6.46 1.59
N ARG A 37 -3.68 -7.29 2.00
CA ARG A 37 -3.37 -7.49 3.41
C ARG A 37 -2.80 -6.21 4.02
N THR A 38 -3.27 -5.87 5.21
CA THR A 38 -2.74 -4.77 6.01
C THR A 38 -1.27 -5.02 6.35
N GLN A 39 -0.42 -4.10 5.96
CA GLN A 39 1.02 -4.13 6.25
C GLN A 39 1.38 -3.03 7.27
N PRO A 40 2.45 -3.23 8.07
CA PRO A 40 3.01 -2.15 8.88
C PRO A 40 3.40 -0.96 8.01
N VAL A 41 3.13 0.25 8.49
CA VAL A 41 3.50 1.47 7.76
C VAL A 41 4.95 1.82 8.07
N THR A 42 5.82 1.67 7.05
CA THR A 42 7.27 1.86 7.18
C THR A 42 7.84 2.94 6.27
N ASN A 43 7.01 3.64 5.48
CA ASN A 43 7.48 4.73 4.64
C ASN A 43 7.81 5.98 5.49
N ASP A 44 9.07 6.41 5.46
CA ASP A 44 9.58 7.50 6.30
C ASP A 44 8.84 8.83 6.10
N THR A 45 8.55 9.19 4.84
CA THR A 45 7.84 10.44 4.50
C THR A 45 6.42 10.40 5.04
N TYR A 46 5.70 9.29 4.83
CA TYR A 46 4.34 9.14 5.31
C TYR A 46 4.26 9.13 6.85
N VAL A 47 5.13 8.38 7.52
CA VAL A 47 5.19 8.38 8.99
C VAL A 47 5.48 9.79 9.51
N ARG A 48 6.52 10.45 9.00
CA ARG A 48 6.90 11.79 9.46
C ARG A 48 5.78 12.82 9.30
N LEU A 49 5.03 12.77 8.19
CA LEU A 49 4.00 13.76 7.88
C LEU A 49 2.64 13.45 8.51
N CYS A 50 2.30 12.18 8.71
CA CYS A 50 0.94 11.76 9.06
C CYS A 50 0.79 11.14 10.46
N THR A 51 1.85 11.10 11.28
CA THR A 51 1.75 10.65 12.69
C THR A 51 1.68 11.77 13.73
N GLY A 52 1.50 13.02 13.31
CA GLY A 52 1.45 14.16 14.24
C GLY A 52 0.20 14.21 15.13
N CYS A 53 -0.91 13.62 14.67
CA CYS A 53 -2.21 13.72 15.35
C CYS A 53 -2.93 12.37 15.55
N HIS A 54 -2.74 11.42 14.65
CA HIS A 54 -3.26 10.05 14.70
C HIS A 54 -2.19 9.08 14.20
N ILE A 55 -2.43 7.78 14.27
CA ILE A 55 -1.54 6.79 13.63
C ILE A 55 -1.43 7.03 12.13
N ALA A 56 -0.33 6.64 11.49
CA ALA A 56 -0.32 6.57 10.03
C ALA A 56 -1.22 5.39 9.62
N TYR A 57 -2.43 5.68 9.16
CA TYR A 57 -3.36 4.63 8.78
C TYR A 57 -2.77 3.77 7.65
N PRO A 58 -2.98 2.45 7.66
CA PRO A 58 -2.55 1.60 6.55
C PRO A 58 -3.09 2.11 5.21
N PRO A 59 -2.26 2.25 4.16
CA PRO A 59 -2.71 2.80 2.87
C PRO A 59 -3.85 1.98 2.24
N ASN A 60 -3.91 0.66 2.50
CA ASN A 60 -4.97 -0.20 2.01
C ASN A 60 -6.34 0.04 2.68
N PHE A 61 -6.43 0.96 3.65
CA PHE A 61 -7.69 1.30 4.31
C PHE A 61 -8.53 2.32 3.54
N GLN A 62 -8.01 2.86 2.45
CA GLN A 62 -8.74 3.74 1.54
C GLN A 62 -8.37 3.46 0.08
N THR A 63 -9.21 3.93 -0.83
CA THR A 63 -8.94 3.93 -2.27
C THR A 63 -7.92 5.00 -2.63
N ALA A 64 -7.27 4.86 -3.78
CA ALA A 64 -6.35 5.87 -4.29
C ALA A 64 -7.04 7.24 -4.46
N ASP A 65 -8.28 7.23 -4.94
CA ASP A 65 -9.09 8.45 -5.13
C ASP A 65 -9.45 9.11 -3.79
N ALA A 66 -9.78 8.32 -2.77
CA ALA A 66 -10.03 8.85 -1.43
C ALA A 66 -8.77 9.45 -0.80
N TRP A 67 -7.60 8.81 -0.97
CA TRP A 67 -6.33 9.41 -0.53
C TRP A 67 -6.02 10.71 -1.26
N GLN A 68 -6.18 10.75 -2.59
CA GLN A 68 -5.97 11.97 -3.35
C GLN A 68 -6.89 13.10 -2.87
N ALA A 69 -8.18 12.82 -2.67
CA ALA A 69 -9.14 13.79 -2.16
C ALA A 69 -8.80 14.31 -0.76
N ILE A 70 -8.19 13.47 0.10
CA ILE A 70 -7.68 13.89 1.41
C ILE A 70 -6.46 14.80 1.26
N LEU A 71 -5.50 14.43 0.40
CA LEU A 71 -4.28 15.21 0.18
C LEU A 71 -4.57 16.59 -0.40
N ASP A 72 -5.54 16.68 -1.31
CA ASP A 72 -5.96 17.95 -1.94
C ASP A 72 -6.61 18.92 -0.92
N ARG A 73 -7.00 18.42 0.27
CA ARG A 73 -7.72 19.17 1.30
C ARG A 73 -7.02 19.14 2.66
N LEU A 74 -5.70 18.92 2.71
CA LEU A 74 -4.93 18.92 3.95
C LEU A 74 -5.12 20.18 4.83
N PRO A 75 -5.26 21.41 4.30
CA PRO A 75 -5.54 22.58 5.14
C PRO A 75 -6.87 22.49 5.90
N GLU A 76 -7.82 21.66 5.42
CA GLU A 76 -9.17 21.48 5.97
C GLU A 76 -9.35 20.05 6.54
N HIS A 77 -8.31 19.52 7.18
CA HIS A 77 -8.24 18.13 7.62
C HIS A 77 -9.10 17.86 8.86
N PHE A 78 -10.41 17.74 8.64
CA PHE A 78 -11.41 17.32 9.62
C PHE A 78 -11.50 18.20 10.88
N GLY A 79 -11.32 19.51 10.70
CA GLY A 79 -11.34 20.49 11.80
C GLY A 79 -9.97 20.76 12.42
N ALA A 80 -8.91 20.16 11.87
CA ALA A 80 -7.53 20.51 12.14
C ALA A 80 -6.88 21.11 10.88
N GLU A 81 -5.93 22.02 11.07
CA GLU A 81 -5.08 22.53 9.99
C GLU A 81 -3.85 21.63 9.89
N VAL A 82 -3.69 20.95 8.74
CA VAL A 82 -2.45 20.22 8.42
C VAL A 82 -1.72 21.02 7.35
N PRO A 83 -0.49 21.50 7.63
CA PRO A 83 0.30 22.23 6.64
C PRO A 83 0.53 21.38 5.39
N VAL A 84 0.43 22.02 4.22
CA VAL A 84 0.84 21.38 2.96
C VAL A 84 2.35 21.13 3.04
N PRO A 85 2.81 19.89 2.78
CA PRO A 85 4.24 19.58 2.80
C PRO A 85 4.98 20.29 1.66
N ALA A 86 6.31 20.28 1.72
CA ALA A 86 7.12 20.69 0.58
C ALA A 86 6.76 19.83 -0.66
N GLU A 87 6.81 20.42 -1.86
CA GLU A 87 6.36 19.78 -3.10
C GLU A 87 6.87 18.34 -3.28
N ARG A 88 8.17 18.12 -3.06
CA ARG A 88 8.79 16.79 -3.17
C ARG A 88 8.22 15.80 -2.15
N ASP A 89 8.08 16.22 -0.90
CA ASP A 89 7.50 15.41 0.18
C ASP A 89 6.04 15.07 -0.13
N GLY A 90 5.28 16.02 -0.69
CA GLY A 90 3.90 15.82 -1.12
C GLY A 90 3.79 14.82 -2.28
N GLN A 91 4.68 14.90 -3.27
CA GLN A 91 4.74 13.96 -4.38
C GLN A 91 5.09 12.54 -3.92
N ASP A 92 6.09 12.41 -3.05
CA ASP A 92 6.51 11.12 -2.48
C ASP A 92 5.39 10.49 -1.64
N LEU A 93 4.71 11.30 -0.82
CA LEU A 93 3.54 10.87 -0.04
C LEU A 93 2.39 10.40 -0.94
N ALA A 94 2.03 11.21 -1.94
CA ALA A 94 0.93 10.90 -2.83
C ALA A 94 1.22 9.63 -3.65
N GLN A 95 2.45 9.43 -4.10
CA GLN A 95 2.85 8.23 -4.81
C GLN A 95 2.75 6.99 -3.92
N TYR A 96 3.28 7.06 -2.69
CA TYR A 96 3.19 5.95 -1.74
C TYR A 96 1.74 5.58 -1.43
N LEU A 97 0.87 6.56 -1.14
CA LEU A 97 -0.53 6.28 -0.82
C LEU A 97 -1.28 5.68 -2.01
N ARG A 98 -0.97 6.09 -3.26
CA ARG A 98 -1.56 5.50 -4.47
C ARG A 98 -1.10 4.06 -4.71
N ASP A 99 0.19 3.78 -4.58
CA ASP A 99 0.77 2.46 -4.89
C ASP A 99 0.30 1.36 -3.93
N PHE A 100 0.03 1.73 -2.68
CA PHE A 100 -0.40 0.82 -1.63
C PHE A 100 -1.88 0.99 -1.26
N ALA A 101 -2.65 1.75 -2.03
CA ALA A 101 -4.08 1.93 -1.82
C ALA A 101 -4.84 0.61 -1.95
N GLY A 102 -5.95 0.53 -1.22
CA GLY A 102 -6.85 -0.62 -1.26
C GLY A 102 -7.71 -0.59 -2.53
N ARG A 103 -8.27 -1.74 -2.87
CA ARG A 103 -9.21 -1.87 -3.98
C ARG A 103 -10.65 -1.94 -3.46
N PRO A 104 -11.61 -1.20 -4.04
CA PRO A 104 -13.02 -1.35 -3.71
C PRO A 104 -13.46 -2.81 -3.77
N GLY A 105 -14.25 -3.25 -2.79
CA GLY A 105 -14.77 -4.61 -2.70
C GLY A 105 -13.81 -5.66 -2.10
N LEU A 106 -12.58 -5.30 -1.75
CA LEU A 106 -11.62 -6.20 -1.09
C LEU A 106 -11.31 -5.74 0.35
N GLY A 107 -10.93 -6.68 1.20
CA GLY A 107 -10.42 -6.41 2.56
C GLY A 107 -11.34 -5.48 3.35
N VAL A 108 -10.76 -4.39 3.87
CA VAL A 108 -11.51 -3.39 4.65
C VAL A 108 -12.40 -2.48 3.79
N LEU A 109 -12.22 -2.48 2.47
CA LEU A 109 -13.07 -1.79 1.50
C LEU A 109 -14.19 -2.69 0.95
N THR A 110 -14.42 -3.85 1.57
CA THR A 110 -15.58 -4.69 1.27
C THR A 110 -16.88 -3.90 1.51
N GLY A 111 -17.72 -3.81 0.49
CA GLY A 111 -18.97 -3.04 0.51
C GLY A 111 -18.83 -1.57 0.11
N VAL A 112 -17.63 -1.12 -0.24
CA VAL A 112 -17.42 0.19 -0.88
C VAL A 112 -17.67 0.04 -2.38
N GLU A 113 -18.56 0.89 -2.92
CA GLU A 113 -18.86 0.91 -4.36
C GLU A 113 -17.65 1.43 -5.17
N PRO A 114 -17.46 0.99 -6.42
CA PRO A 114 -16.29 1.36 -7.22
C PRO A 114 -16.10 2.87 -7.44
N ASP A 115 -17.18 3.64 -7.46
CA ASP A 115 -17.20 5.09 -7.67
C ASP A 115 -17.32 5.90 -6.36
N ALA A 116 -17.39 5.22 -5.22
CA ALA A 116 -17.44 5.88 -3.92
C ALA A 116 -16.06 6.41 -3.50
N VAL A 117 -16.04 7.64 -2.96
CA VAL A 117 -14.84 8.30 -2.43
C VAL A 117 -15.02 8.58 -0.93
N PRO A 118 -15.08 7.55 -0.07
CA PRO A 118 -15.26 7.74 1.36
C PRO A 118 -14.02 8.40 1.97
N LEU A 119 -14.18 9.53 2.67
CA LEU A 119 -13.03 10.24 3.25
C LEU A 119 -12.67 9.75 4.67
N ARG A 120 -13.52 8.91 5.29
CA ARG A 120 -13.28 8.38 6.63
C ARG A 120 -13.35 6.86 6.65
N ILE A 121 -12.28 6.25 7.16
CA ILE A 121 -12.20 4.79 7.40
C ILE A 121 -13.31 4.34 8.37
N THR A 122 -13.65 5.18 9.34
CA THR A 122 -14.69 4.90 10.35
C THR A 122 -16.11 4.91 9.80
N GLU A 123 -16.32 5.40 8.57
CA GLU A 123 -17.62 5.41 7.87
C GLU A 123 -17.77 4.23 6.90
N LEU A 124 -16.72 3.40 6.73
CA LEU A 124 -16.76 2.25 5.84
C LEU A 124 -17.72 1.16 6.35
N PRO A 125 -18.42 0.43 5.46
CA PRO A 125 -19.30 -0.67 5.86
C PRO A 125 -18.59 -1.76 6.69
N PHE A 126 -17.34 -2.09 6.31
CA PHE A 126 -16.51 -3.00 7.08
C PHE A 126 -16.29 -2.52 8.52
N PHE A 127 -16.03 -1.23 8.73
CA PHE A 127 -15.75 -0.68 10.05
C PHE A 127 -16.97 -0.84 10.97
N ALA A 128 -18.16 -0.47 10.47
CA ALA A 128 -19.42 -0.63 11.20
C ALA A 128 -19.66 -2.10 11.59
N LYS A 129 -19.41 -3.04 10.67
CA LYS A 129 -19.52 -4.48 10.95
C LYS A 129 -18.49 -4.96 11.98
N ALA A 130 -17.23 -4.57 11.83
CA ALA A 130 -16.14 -4.99 12.70
C ALA A 130 -16.29 -4.48 14.14
N HIS A 131 -16.94 -3.33 14.31
CA HIS A 131 -17.15 -2.66 15.60
C HIS A 131 -18.60 -2.72 16.10
N ALA A 132 -19.47 -3.54 15.51
CA ALA A 132 -20.90 -3.60 15.85
C ALA A 132 -21.20 -3.92 17.33
N GLU A 133 -20.27 -4.61 18.01
CA GLU A 133 -20.39 -4.97 19.43
C GLU A 133 -19.73 -3.94 20.37
N VAL A 134 -19.06 -2.91 19.82
CA VAL A 134 -18.42 -1.87 20.61
C VAL A 134 -19.46 -0.81 20.94
N PRO A 135 -19.82 -0.63 22.23
CA PRO A 135 -20.84 0.34 22.60
C PRO A 135 -20.31 1.77 22.43
N ASP A 136 -21.17 2.72 22.02
CA ASP A 136 -20.78 4.12 21.78
C ASP A 136 -20.01 4.77 22.93
N ARG A 137 -20.38 4.46 24.17
CA ARG A 137 -19.68 4.93 25.38
C ARG A 137 -18.19 4.52 25.40
N ALA A 138 -17.84 3.39 24.81
CA ALA A 138 -16.45 2.96 24.71
C ALA A 138 -15.69 3.78 23.67
N LEU A 139 -16.30 4.05 22.50
CA LEU A 139 -15.72 4.92 21.47
C LEU A 139 -15.54 6.35 21.98
N GLN A 140 -16.51 6.86 22.74
CA GLN A 140 -16.42 8.18 23.39
C GLN A 140 -15.27 8.23 24.40
N ARG A 141 -15.12 7.20 25.26
CA ARG A 141 -13.98 7.11 26.19
C ARG A 141 -12.63 7.02 25.49
N ALA A 142 -12.57 6.41 24.31
CA ALA A 142 -11.36 6.39 23.48
C ALA A 142 -11.02 7.76 22.88
N GLY A 143 -11.95 8.73 22.92
CA GLY A 143 -11.80 10.04 22.25
C GLY A 143 -12.23 10.03 20.79
N GLY A 144 -12.99 9.01 20.37
CA GLY A 144 -13.53 8.86 19.03
C GLY A 144 -13.06 7.59 18.33
N ALA A 145 -13.84 7.14 17.35
CA ALA A 145 -13.57 5.92 16.57
C ALA A 145 -12.30 5.98 15.71
N TRP A 146 -11.78 7.17 15.46
CA TRP A 146 -10.56 7.40 14.67
C TRP A 146 -9.28 7.05 15.44
N ARG A 147 -9.33 7.00 16.77
CA ARG A 147 -8.18 6.71 17.65
C ARG A 147 -7.97 5.21 17.79
N CYS A 148 -7.61 4.55 16.69
CA CYS A 148 -7.47 3.10 16.62
C CYS A 148 -6.54 2.56 17.71
N GLU A 149 -5.46 3.28 18.01
CA GLU A 149 -4.44 2.93 19.01
C GLU A 149 -4.98 2.88 20.44
N ALA A 150 -6.10 3.55 20.73
CA ALA A 150 -6.73 3.53 22.04
C ALA A 150 -7.33 2.15 22.39
N CYS A 151 -7.66 1.33 21.38
CA CYS A 151 -8.16 -0.04 21.57
C CYS A 151 -7.24 -1.11 20.95
N HIS A 152 -6.43 -0.74 19.95
CA HIS A 152 -5.47 -1.59 19.27
C HIS A 152 -4.04 -1.03 19.48
N PRO A 153 -3.36 -1.34 20.59
CA PRO A 153 -2.09 -0.69 20.95
C PRO A 153 -0.97 -0.85 19.92
N ARG A 154 -1.07 -1.84 19.03
CA ARG A 154 -0.12 -2.14 17.94
C ARG A 154 -0.63 -1.73 16.55
N ALA A 155 -1.60 -0.81 16.49
CA ALA A 155 -2.19 -0.37 15.22
C ALA A 155 -1.17 0.26 14.26
N GLN A 156 -0.19 1.01 14.77
CA GLN A 156 0.90 1.59 13.97
C GLN A 156 1.77 0.50 13.31
N GLU A 157 1.85 -0.69 13.93
CA GLU A 157 2.55 -1.87 13.40
C GLU A 157 1.65 -2.71 12.48
N GLY A 158 0.46 -2.22 12.11
CA GLY A 158 -0.50 -2.93 11.27
C GLY A 158 -1.34 -3.98 12.00
N SER A 159 -1.24 -4.09 13.33
CA SER A 159 -1.99 -5.08 14.10
C SER A 159 -3.27 -4.49 14.71
N PHE A 160 -4.41 -4.99 14.22
CA PHE A 160 -5.76 -4.59 14.65
C PHE A 160 -6.54 -5.76 15.26
N GLU A 161 -5.83 -6.80 15.71
CA GLU A 161 -6.47 -7.93 16.38
C GLU A 161 -7.17 -7.45 17.66
N ARG A 162 -8.33 -8.04 17.98
CA ARG A 162 -8.97 -7.79 19.26
C ARG A 162 -8.07 -8.32 20.37
N ALA A 163 -7.84 -7.51 21.40
CA ALA A 163 -7.21 -8.00 22.62
C ALA A 163 -8.04 -9.19 23.13
N ARG A 164 -7.48 -10.40 23.09
CA ARG A 164 -8.17 -11.58 23.62
C ARG A 164 -8.37 -11.39 25.12
N ALA A 165 -9.56 -11.71 25.60
CA ALA A 165 -9.83 -11.75 27.03
C ALA A 165 -8.98 -12.89 27.64
N GLY A 166 -7.81 -12.54 28.20
CA GLY A 166 -6.95 -13.46 28.95
C GLY A 166 -5.54 -13.67 28.38
N GLY A 167 -4.67 -12.65 28.47
CA GLY A 167 -3.21 -12.79 28.33
C GLY A 167 -2.69 -12.90 26.89
N GLN A 168 -1.46 -12.52 26.57
CA GLN A 168 -0.30 -12.17 27.39
C GLN A 168 0.62 -11.27 26.54
N LYS A 169 1.58 -10.63 27.23
CA LYS A 169 2.63 -9.73 26.72
C LYS A 169 3.34 -10.21 25.45
#